data_AF-A0A3R7Y0H4-F1
#
_entry.id   AF-A0A3R7Y0H4-F1
#
_cell.length_a   1.000
_cell.length_b   1.000
_cell.length_c   1.000
_cell.angle_alpha   90.00
_cell.angle_beta   90.00
_cell.angle_gamma   90.00
#
_symmetry.space_group_name_H-M   'P 1'
#
loop_
_entity.id
_entity.type
_entity.pdbx_description
1 polymer ?
#
loop_
_entity_poly.entity_id
_entity_poly.type
_entity_poly.pdbx_seq_one_letter_code
_entity_poly.pdbx_strand_id
1 'polypeptide(L)'
;MLRIILWLIAVGLSAVPLWILWRAGKKAASLDFRIMQNDSTLLEEDGIIISQMTGLPAGAQVTKNANVVLVPAHHNQANGASPEE
;
A
#
# COMPACT_ATOMS: atom_id res chain seq x y z
N MET A 1 -48.42 -14.38 15.33
CA MET A 1 -48.04 -13.03 14.86
C MET A 1 -46.77 -12.55 15.57
N LEU A 2 -46.80 -12.25 16.88
CA LEU A 2 -45.66 -11.70 17.62
C LEU A 2 -44.35 -12.51 17.52
N ARG A 3 -44.43 -13.85 17.61
CA ARG A 3 -43.27 -14.74 17.48
C ARG A 3 -42.55 -14.63 16.13
N ILE A 4 -43.30 -14.42 15.05
CA ILE A 4 -42.75 -14.28 13.70
C ILE A 4 -42.03 -12.94 13.56
N ILE A 5 -42.62 -11.88 14.11
CA ILE A 5 -42.03 -10.53 14.13
C ILE A 5 -40.71 -10.52 14.92
N LEU A 6 -40.68 -11.15 16.10
CA LEU A 6 -39.47 -11.30 16.91
C LEU A 6 -38.36 -12.06 16.18
N TRP A 7 -38.73 -13.09 15.40
CA TRP A 7 -37.79 -13.84 14.57
C TRP A 7 -37.19 -12.99 13.45
N LEU A 8 -38.00 -12.17 12.76
CA LEU A 8 -37.51 -11.27 11.72
C LEU A 8 -36.55 -10.21 12.29
N ILE A 9 -36.84 -9.67 13.47
CA ILE A 9 -35.97 -8.73 14.17
C ILE A 9 -34.64 -9.41 14.54
N ALA A 10 -34.68 -10.64 15.07
CA ALA A 10 -33.48 -11.38 15.44
C ALA A 10 -32.59 -11.69 14.21
N VAL A 11 -33.19 -12.06 13.08
CA VAL A 11 -32.47 -12.27 11.82
C VAL A 11 -31.89 -10.95 11.30
N GLY A 12 -32.66 -9.86 11.36
CA GLY A 12 -32.21 -8.52 10.98
C GLY A 12 -31.01 -8.04 11.81
N LEU A 13 -31.05 -8.21 13.13
CA LEU A 13 -29.93 -7.89 14.02
C LEU A 13 -28.70 -8.72 13.71
N SER A 14 -28.88 -9.99 13.32
CA SER A 14 -27.79 -10.90 12.96
C SER A 14 -27.21 -10.61 11.57
N ALA A 15 -27.97 -9.99 10.68
CA ALA A 15 -27.51 -9.59 9.36
C ALA A 15 -26.49 -8.44 9.42
N VAL A 16 -26.59 -7.54 10.41
CA VAL A 16 -25.66 -6.41 10.58
C VAL A 16 -24.20 -6.85 10.80
N PRO A 17 -23.86 -7.70 11.78
CA PRO A 17 -22.48 -8.16 11.96
C PRO A 17 -21.99 -9.00 10.77
N LEU A 18 -22.89 -9.79 10.16
CA LEU A 18 -22.54 -10.57 8.97
C LEU A 18 -22.17 -9.66 7.78
N TRP A 19 -22.91 -8.56 7.59
CA TRP A 19 -22.62 -7.56 6.56
C TRP A 19 -21.32 -6.82 6.81
N ILE A 20 -21.03 -6.45 8.07
CA ILE A 20 -19.74 -5.83 8.45
C ILE A 20 -18.57 -6.76 8.10
N LEU A 21 -18.68 -8.04 8.45
CA LEU A 21 -17.63 -9.03 8.17
C LEU A 21 -17.43 -9.22 6.66
N TRP A 22 -18.51 -9.31 5.89
CA TRP A 22 -18.43 -9.39 4.43
C TRP A 22 -17.78 -8.14 3.83
N ARG A 23 -18.17 -6.94 4.29
CA ARG A 23 -17.60 -5.69 3.79
C ARG A 23 -16.10 -5.58 4.09
N ALA A 24 -15.66 -6.02 5.27
CA ALA A 24 -14.25 -6.10 5.62
C ALA A 24 -13.50 -7.09 4.70
N GLY A 25 -14.06 -8.27 4.45
CA GLY A 25 -13.46 -9.26 3.55
C GLY A 25 -13.31 -8.76 2.11
N LYS A 26 -14.29 -8.03 1.58
CA LYS A 26 -14.18 -7.42 0.25
C LYS A 26 -13.04 -6.39 0.16
N LYS A 27 -12.83 -5.61 1.22
CA LYS A 27 -11.71 -4.65 1.28
C LYS A 27 -10.37 -5.39 1.29
N ALA A 28 -10.26 -6.46 2.09
CA ALA A 28 -9.05 -7.28 2.14
C ALA A 28 -8.73 -7.94 0.78
N ALA A 29 -9.73 -8.53 0.11
CA ALA A 29 -9.56 -9.13 -1.21
C ALA A 29 -9.18 -8.11 -2.30
N SER A 30 -9.75 -6.90 -2.24
CA SER A 30 -9.38 -5.82 -3.16
C SER A 30 -7.96 -5.32 -2.93
N LEU A 31 -7.50 -5.29 -1.68
CA LEU A 31 -6.13 -4.93 -1.33
C LEU A 31 -5.15 -5.99 -1.84
N ASP A 32 -5.43 -7.27 -1.59
CA ASP A 32 -4.61 -8.40 -2.04
C ASP A 32 -4.43 -8.39 -3.56
N PHE A 33 -5.52 -8.19 -4.31
CA PHE A 33 -5.49 -8.06 -5.77
C PHE A 33 -4.63 -6.88 -6.26
N ARG A 34 -4.68 -5.72 -5.58
CA ARG A 34 -3.89 -4.55 -5.97
C ARG A 34 -2.41 -4.70 -5.60
N ILE A 35 -2.10 -5.37 -4.49
CA ILE A 35 -0.72 -5.74 -4.12
C ILE A 35 -0.13 -6.67 -5.18
N MET A 36 -0.88 -7.69 -5.62
CA MET A 36 -0.44 -8.61 -6.68
C MET A 36 -0.15 -7.89 -8.02
N GLN A 37 -0.83 -6.77 -8.29
CA GLN A 37 -0.63 -5.97 -9.49
C GLN A 37 0.48 -4.91 -9.36
N ASN A 38 1.16 -4.83 -8.21
CA ASN A 38 2.14 -3.79 -7.92
C ASN A 38 1.56 -2.37 -8.14
N ASP A 39 0.32 -2.15 -7.73
CA ASP A 39 -0.34 -0.86 -7.88
C ASP A 39 0.30 0.18 -6.97
N SER A 40 1.04 1.14 -7.53
CA SER A 40 1.77 2.18 -6.80
C SER A 40 0.85 3.16 -6.06
N THR A 41 -0.41 3.27 -6.45
CA THR A 41 -1.39 4.16 -5.79
C THR A 41 -1.75 3.69 -4.38
N LEU A 42 -1.48 2.42 -4.05
CA LEU A 42 -1.65 1.87 -2.70
C LEU A 42 -0.75 2.54 -1.65
N LEU A 43 0.37 3.15 -2.07
CA LEU A 43 1.30 3.85 -1.18
C LEU A 43 0.78 5.24 -0.75
N GLU A 44 -0.24 5.75 -1.45
CA GLU A 44 -0.81 7.09 -1.26
C GLU A 44 -2.22 7.04 -0.65
N GLU A 45 -2.78 5.84 -0.43
CA GLU A 45 -4.16 5.68 0.01
C GLU A 45 -4.30 5.82 1.53
N ASP A 46 -5.15 6.74 1.97
CA ASP A 46 -5.44 7.01 3.38
C ASP A 46 -6.03 5.77 4.09
N GLY A 47 -5.36 5.34 5.16
CA GLY A 47 -5.81 4.24 6.03
C GLY A 47 -5.19 2.87 5.77
N ILE A 48 -4.24 2.75 4.82
CA ILE A 48 -3.48 1.50 4.56
C ILE A 48 -1.99 1.77 4.83
N ILE A 49 -1.44 1.20 5.91
CA ILE A 49 -0.01 1.28 6.21
C ILE A 49 0.69 0.08 5.58
N ILE A 50 1.26 0.27 4.39
CA ILE A 50 2.10 -0.76 3.76
C ILE A 50 3.49 -0.68 4.37
N SER A 51 3.81 -1.65 5.24
CA SER A 51 5.18 -1.81 5.73
C SER A 51 6.01 -2.49 4.65
N GLN A 52 6.85 -1.73 3.96
CA GLN A 52 7.80 -2.27 3.00
C GLN A 52 8.81 -3.17 3.74
N MET A 53 8.71 -4.49 3.57
CA MET A 53 9.75 -5.41 4.00
C MET A 53 10.86 -5.42 2.95
N THR A 54 11.81 -4.49 3.07
CA THR A 54 13.02 -4.53 2.25
C THR A 54 13.94 -5.63 2.79
N GLY A 55 14.08 -6.72 2.03
CA GLY A 55 15.11 -7.72 2.27
C GLY A 55 16.48 -7.11 2.02
N LEU A 56 17.10 -6.58 3.07
CA LEU A 56 18.37 -5.88 2.99
C LEU A 56 19.54 -6.83 3.32
N PRO A 57 20.65 -6.78 2.55
CA PRO A 57 21.86 -7.49 2.92
C PRO A 57 22.43 -6.94 4.24
N ALA A 58 23.22 -7.76 4.94
CA ALA A 58 23.83 -7.37 6.20
C ALA A 58 24.62 -6.07 6.05
N GLY A 59 24.31 -5.06 6.89
CA GLY A 59 24.95 -3.75 6.87
C GLY A 59 24.25 -2.68 6.04
N ALA A 60 23.16 -2.98 5.32
CA ALA A 60 22.40 -1.96 4.62
C ALA A 60 21.51 -1.15 5.58
N GLN A 61 21.49 0.18 5.37
CA GLN A 61 20.66 1.11 6.13
C GLN A 61 19.48 1.58 5.26
N VAL A 62 18.26 1.55 5.83
CA VAL A 62 17.06 2.10 5.18
C VAL A 62 16.98 3.60 5.44
N THR A 63 17.27 4.41 4.41
CA THR A 63 17.00 5.85 4.45
C THR A 63 15.56 6.11 4.02
N LYS A 64 14.73 6.60 4.94
CA LYS A 64 13.35 7.01 4.62
C LYS A 64 13.36 8.27 3.75
N ASN A 65 12.46 8.34 2.76
CA ASN A 65 12.32 9.48 1.84
C ASN A 65 13.57 9.76 0.99
N ALA A 66 14.32 8.72 0.61
CA ALA A 66 15.43 8.89 -0.31
C ALA A 66 14.93 9.39 -1.67
N ASN A 67 15.45 10.53 -2.13
CA ASN A 67 15.15 11.05 -3.46
C ASN A 67 16.15 10.48 -4.46
N VAL A 68 15.66 9.82 -5.52
CA VAL A 68 16.53 9.22 -6.54
C VAL A 68 16.98 10.31 -7.49
N VAL A 69 18.22 10.77 -7.31
CA VAL A 69 18.85 11.70 -8.25
C VAL A 69 19.60 10.88 -9.30
N LEU A 70 19.10 10.85 -10.54
CA LEU A 70 19.90 10.35 -11.66
C LEU A 70 21.00 11.37 -11.94
N VAL A 71 22.24 11.04 -11.58
CA VAL A 71 23.40 11.77 -12.10
C VAL A 71 23.49 11.40 -13.58
N PRO A 72 23.34 12.36 -14.52
CA PRO A 72 23.60 12.08 -15.92
C PRO A 72 25.01 11.51 -16.02
N ALA A 73 25.16 10.36 -16.66
CA ALA A 73 26.49 9.84 -16.95
C ALA A 73 27.20 10.93 -17.77
N HIS A 74 28.10 11.67 -17.14
CA HIS A 74 29.04 12.52 -17.84
C HIS A 74 29.79 11.58 -18.77
N HIS A 75 29.44 11.64 -20.06
CA HIS A 75 30.25 11.05 -21.10
C HIS A 75 31.63 11.65 -20.91
N ASN A 76 32.57 10.86 -20.38
CA ASN A 76 33.99 11.18 -20.33
C ASN A 76 34.47 11.27 -21.79
N GLN A 77 34.16 12.39 -22.45
CA GLN A 77 34.95 12.88 -23.54
C GLN A 77 35.92 13.86 -22.91
N ALA A 78 37.10 13.33 -22.59
CA ALA A 78 38.27 14.12 -22.28
C ALA A 78 38.46 15.16 -23.38
N ASN A 79 38.33 16.44 -23.03
CA ASN A 79 39.14 17.52 -23.57
C ASN A 79 39.13 18.65 -22.54
N GLY A 80 40.33 19.00 -22.10
CA GLY A 80 40.54 19.84 -20.94
C GLY A 80 39.91 21.23 -21.07
N ALA A 81 39.22 21.64 -20.01
CA ALA A 81 39.05 23.03 -19.66
C ALA A 81 39.10 23.12 -18.14
N SER A 82 40.13 23.81 -17.64
CA SER A 82 40.24 24.19 -16.24
C SER A 82 39.05 25.07 -15.86
N PRO A 83 38.44 24.91 -14.67
CA PRO A 83 37.59 25.97 -14.13
C PRO A 83 38.49 27.15 -13.78
N GLU A 84 38.29 28.28 -14.45
CA GLU A 84 38.74 29.58 -13.95
C GLU A 84 37.87 29.98 -12.76
N GLU A 85 38.50 30.64 -11.79
CA GLU A 85 38.03 30.97 -10.44
C GLU A 85 36.74 31.78 -10.36
#